data_AF-A0A9D8NSK0-F1
#
_entry.id   AF-A0A9D8NSK0-F1
#
_cell.length_a   1.000
_cell.length_b   1.000
_cell.length_c   1.000
_cell.angle_alpha   90.00
_cell.angle_beta   90.00
_cell.angle_gamma   90.00
#
_symmetry.space_group_name_H-M   'P 1'
#
loop_
_entity.id
_entity.type
_entity.pdbx_description
1 polymer ?
#
loop_
_entity_poly.entity_id
_entity_poly.type
_entity_poly.pdbx_seq_one_letter_code
_entity_poly.pdbx_strand_id
1 'polypeptide(L)' 'MVSIWEIGIKVALGKLPLAKSFRSWIDTALADMACSVLPIKLDHVDKLGSLPFHHRDPFDRMLISQA' A
#
# COMPACT_ATOMS: atom_id res chain seq x y z
N MET A 1 -2.72 0.26 4.42
CA MET A 1 -1.40 0.93 4.43
C MET A 1 -0.52 0.56 3.24
N VAL A 2 -0.42 -0.72 2.86
CA VAL A 2 0.50 -1.19 1.81
C VAL A 2 0.31 -0.46 0.48
N SER A 3 -0.94 -0.34 -0.01
CA SER A 3 -1.23 0.38 -1.26
C SER A 3 -0.83 1.85 -1.19
N ILE A 4 -1.08 2.53 -0.05
CA ILE A 4 -0.69 3.94 0.14
C ILE A 4 0.83 4.09 0.11
N TRP A 5 1.55 3.14 0.71
CA TRP A 5 3.02 3.09 0.68
C TRP A 5 3.55 2.95 -0.75
N GLU A 6 3.00 2.02 -1.52
CA GLU A 6 3.38 1.83 -2.93
C GLU A 6 3.08 3.08 -3.78
N ILE A 7 1.92 3.71 -3.60
CA ILE A 7 1.55 4.98 -4.27
C ILE A 7 2.57 6.07 -3.91
N GLY A 8 2.91 6.24 -2.63
CA GLY A 8 3.88 7.24 -2.19
C GLY A 8 5.25 7.08 -2.87
N ILE A 9 5.72 5.85 -3.02
CA ILE A 9 6.97 5.56 -3.75
C ILE A 9 6.83 5.91 -5.23
N LYS A 10 5.73 5.51 -5.89
CA LYS A 10 5.51 5.83 -7.31
C LYS A 10 5.46 7.33 -7.56
N VAL A 11 4.87 8.11 -6.64
CA VAL A 11 4.83 9.57 -6.69
C VAL A 11 6.24 10.15 -6.53
N ALA A 12 7.01 9.69 -5.54
CA ALA A 12 8.38 10.15 -5.31
C ALA A 12 9.32 9.84 -6.49
N LEU A 13 9.09 8.72 -7.18
CA LEU A 13 9.82 8.33 -8.39
C LEU A 13 9.33 9.05 -9.66
N GLY A 14 8.34 9.94 -9.56
CA GLY A 14 7.75 10.63 -10.73
C GLY A 14 6.95 9.72 -11.66
N LYS A 15 6.70 8.47 -11.27
CA LYS A 15 5.95 7.48 -12.07
C LYS A 15 4.43 7.66 -11.97
N LEU A 16 3.97 8.39 -10.95
CA LEU A 16 2.57 8.73 -10.76
C LEU A 16 2.45 10.22 -10.41
N PRO A 17 2.30 11.10 -11.43
CA PRO A 17 2.09 12.52 -11.16
C PRO A 17 0.71 12.74 -10.55
N LEU A 18 0.64 13.58 -9.51
CA LEU A 18 -0.60 13.95 -8.84
C LEU A 18 -0.91 15.42 -9.06
N ALA A 19 -2.18 15.75 -9.26
CA ALA A 19 -2.66 17.13 -9.40
C ALA A 19 -2.66 17.91 -8.07
N LYS A 20 -2.47 17.22 -6.94
CA LYS A 20 -2.43 17.76 -5.57
C LYS A 20 -1.25 17.15 -4.83
N SER A 21 -0.95 17.69 -3.64
CA SER A 21 0.01 17.04 -2.74
C SER A 21 -0.43 15.61 -2.41
N PHE A 22 0.54 14.71 -2.21
CA PHE A 22 0.28 13.30 -1.89
C PHE A 22 -0.75 13.13 -0.76
N ARG A 23 -0.58 13.88 0.34
CA ARG A 23 -1.49 13.80 1.49
C ARG A 23 -2.92 14.19 1.14
N SER A 24 -3.11 15.34 0.49
CA SER A 24 -4.44 15.82 0.08
C SER A 24 -5.13 14.85 -0.89
N TRP A 25 -4.35 14.26 -1.80
CA TRP A 25 -4.84 13.26 -2.74
C TRP A 25 -5.33 11.99 -2.02
N ILE A 26 -4.54 11.45 -1.09
CA ILE A 26 -4.92 10.26 -0.30
C ILE A 26 -6.15 10.54 0.56
N ASP A 27 -6.21 11.68 1.25
CA ASP A 27 -7.36 12.03 2.08
C ASP A 27 -8.67 12.11 1.24
N THR A 28 -8.58 12.65 0.02
CA THR A 28 -9.71 12.69 -0.92
C THR A 28 -10.10 11.28 -1.38
N ALA A 29 -9.12 10.45 -1.80
CA ALA A 29 -9.38 9.10 -2.28
C ALA A 29 -10.03 8.20 -1.22
N LEU A 30 -9.60 8.31 0.03
CA LEU A 30 -10.20 7.55 1.14
C LEU A 30 -11.65 7.96 1.40
N ALA A 31 -11.95 9.26 1.33
CA ALA A 31 -13.31 9.77 1.49
C ALA A 31 -14.22 9.32 0.33
N ASP A 32 -13.79 9.50 -0.91
CA ASP A 32 -14.57 9.17 -2.11
C ASP A 32 -14.88 7.67 -2.21
N MET A 33 -13.93 6.81 -1.82
CA MET A 33 -14.07 5.36 -1.88
C MET A 33 -14.70 4.75 -0.61
N ALA A 34 -15.06 5.57 0.39
CA ALA A 34 -15.49 5.12 1.72
C ALA A 34 -14.55 4.05 2.31
N CYS A 35 -13.25 4.21 2.10
CA CYS A 35 -12.22 3.23 2.46
C CYS A 35 -11.56 3.60 3.79
N SER A 36 -11.18 2.57 4.55
CA SER A 36 -10.38 2.73 5.76
C SER A 36 -8.97 2.20 5.54
N VAL A 37 -8.02 2.76 6.29
CA VAL A 37 -6.61 2.39 6.18
C VAL A 37 -6.30 1.28 7.18
N LEU A 38 -6.03 0.08 6.65
CA LEU A 38 -5.62 -1.04 7.50
C LEU A 38 -4.16 -0.90 7.95
N PRO A 39 -3.86 -0.99 9.27
CA PRO A 39 -2.50 -0.93 9.79
C PRO A 39 -1.71 -2.19 9.44
N ILE A 40 -0.40 -2.04 9.27
CA ILE A 40 0.53 -3.18 9.16
C ILE A 40 0.91 -3.59 10.58
N LYS A 41 0.75 -4.88 10.89
CA LYS A 41 1.10 -5.49 12.18
C LYS A 41 2.29 -6.44 12.02
N LEU A 42 2.97 -6.75 13.11
CA LEU A 42 4.07 -7.73 13.11
C LEU A 42 3.62 -9.10 12.58
N ASP A 43 2.43 -9.55 12.94
CA ASP A 43 1.85 -10.81 12.46
C ASP A 43 1.76 -10.88 10.92
N HIS A 44 1.55 -9.75 10.24
CA HIS A 44 1.55 -9.72 8.77
C HIS A 44 2.97 -9.96 8.23
N VAL A 45 4.00 -9.41 8.87
CA VAL A 45 5.41 -9.61 8.50
C VAL A 45 5.83 -11.07 8.72
N ASP A 46 5.39 -11.67 9.83
CA ASP A 46 5.65 -13.08 10.12
C ASP A 46 4.97 -13.99 9.07
N LYS A 47 3.69 -13.76 8.78
CA LYS A 47 2.94 -14.46 7.73
C LYS A 47 3.62 -14.30 6.36
N LEU A 48 4.10 -13.10 6.01
CA LEU A 48 4.82 -12.82 4.76
C LEU A 48 6.01 -13.77 4.55
N GLY A 49 6.78 -14.07 5.60
CA GLY A 49 7.94 -14.96 5.55
C GLY A 49 7.58 -16.41 5.18
N SER A 50 6.37 -16.84 5.52
CA SER A 50 5.85 -18.18 5.22
C SER A 50 5.16 -18.30 3.85
N LEU A 51 4.87 -17.19 3.18
CA LEU A 51 4.17 -17.22 1.89
C LEU A 51 5.05 -17.83 0.79
N PRO A 52 4.53 -18.77 -0.01
CA PRO A 52 5.22 -19.27 -1.20
C PRO A 52 5.64 -18.14 -2.15
N PHE A 53 6.77 -18.31 -2.83
CA PHE A 53 7.30 -17.32 -3.77
C PHE A 53 6.61 -17.39 -5.14
N HIS A 54 5.28 -17.20 -5.17
CA HIS A 54 4.51 -17.04 -6.41
C HIS A 54 4.65 -15.63 -7.01
N HIS A 55 4.65 -14.62 -6.15
CA HIS A 55 4.89 -13.22 -6.51
C HIS A 55 6.26 -12.78 -6.01
N ARG A 56 6.97 -11.97 -6.80
CA ARG A 56 8.26 -11.39 -6.40
C ARG A 56 8.14 -9.98 -5.84
N ASP A 57 7.02 -9.30 -6.11
CA ASP A 57 6.81 -7.94 -5.64
C ASP A 57 6.51 -7.93 -4.13
N PRO A 58 7.26 -7.14 -3.33
CA PRO A 58 7.09 -7.13 -1.88
C PRO A 58 5.75 -6.50 -1.44
N PHE A 59 5.17 -5.57 -2.20
CA PHE A 59 3.88 -4.97 -1.86
C PHE A 59 2.74 -5.96 -2.08
N ASP A 60 2.74 -6.69 -3.19
CA ASP A 60 1.75 -7.73 -3.45
C ASP A 60 1.77 -8.81 -2.37
N ARG A 61 2.97 -9.25 -1.98
CA ARG A 61 3.12 -10.23 -0.90
C ARG A 61 2.63 -9.68 0.44
N MET A 62 2.92 -8.41 0.75
CA MET A 62 2.44 -7.80 1.98
C MET A 62 0.92 -7.61 1.97
N LEU A 63 0.30 -7.29 0.82
CA LEU A 63 -1.15 -7.25 0.66
C LEU A 63 -1.79 -8.62 0.99
N ILE A 64 -1.22 -9.72 0.48
CA ILE A 64 -1.69 -11.08 0.78
C ILE A 64 -1.54 -11.38 2.28
N SER A 65 -0.44 -10.94 2.90
CA SER A 65 -0.22 -11.16 4.33
C SER A 65 -1.18 -10.37 5.23
N GLN A 66 -1.71 -9.25 4.75
CA GLN A 66 -2.67 -8.40 5.47
C GLN A 66 -4.13 -8.86 5.31
N ALA A 67 -4.41 -9.74 4.35
CA ALA A 67 -5.75 -10.30 4.08
C ALA A 67 -6.12 -11.45 5.02
#